data_AF-A0A6M5IZK6-F1
#
_entry.id   AF-A0A6M5IZK6-F1
#
_cell.length_a   1.000
_cell.length_b   1.000
_cell.length_c   1.000
_cell.angle_alpha   90.00
_cell.angle_beta   90.00
_cell.angle_gamma   90.00
#
_symmetry.space_group_name_H-M   'P 1'
#
loop_
_entity.id
_entity.type
_entity.pdbx_description
1 polymer ?
#
loop_
_entity_poly.entity_id
_entity_poly.type
_entity_poly.pdbx_seq_one_letter_code
_entity_poly.pdbx_strand_id
1 'polypeptide(L)'
;MARSHLTLAALATSAVAGADIVGSRPLSSSTTHRFDSAVVTLRSGEEYAVRVPVNSDAESEQSRDLVALRALTAGVRTRLPFHIPDQLGQAPIGQTRAVVYDYIQGRPATLADVGGEGSASDSIGRAIAAIHSLPTSVVSDAGLPSHTASQIALSSRKLSDRAAASGRVPKELLTRWSLALEDSALWQFQPTVVNGSLGPESFLVIDDQVMGVLGWQELKVGDPALDLFWLNSAARSESADRVFAAYEHALARPADRQLRKRARLYAELEIARWLLHGIDSRDEGIIADAEGMLDALRTTVQNDLLNPLSTDTGQIMAVEDVEAMLDRTPLPGRSATSVGAESKAHANRIAED
;
A
#
# COMPACT_ATOMS: atom_id res chain seq x y z
N MET A 1 -27.31 -4.10 -15.50
CA MET A 1 -27.63 -5.12 -14.46
C MET A 1 -26.42 -6.02 -14.32
N ALA A 2 -25.99 -6.31 -13.09
CA ALA A 2 -24.92 -7.27 -12.83
C ALA A 2 -25.34 -8.67 -13.30
N ARG A 3 -24.41 -9.43 -13.88
CA ARG A 3 -24.69 -10.79 -14.35
C ARG A 3 -24.91 -11.73 -13.16
N SER A 4 -25.85 -12.66 -13.28
CA SER A 4 -26.09 -13.64 -12.23
C SER A 4 -24.94 -14.66 -12.17
N HIS A 5 -24.69 -15.24 -10.99
CA HIS A 5 -23.69 -16.30 -10.84
C HIS A 5 -24.00 -17.53 -11.72
N LEU A 6 -25.28 -17.78 -12.05
CA LEU A 6 -25.70 -18.84 -12.98
C LEU A 6 -25.25 -18.53 -14.42
N THR A 7 -25.37 -17.28 -14.86
CA THR A 7 -24.84 -16.85 -16.17
C THR A 7 -23.33 -17.01 -16.24
N LEU A 8 -22.63 -16.67 -15.14
CA LEU A 8 -21.18 -16.82 -15.06
C LEU A 8 -20.75 -18.29 -15.04
N ALA A 9 -21.54 -19.18 -14.41
CA ALA A 9 -21.30 -20.62 -14.46
C ALA A 9 -21.38 -21.19 -15.88
N ALA A 10 -22.38 -20.77 -16.68
CA ALA A 10 -22.49 -21.19 -18.08
C ALA A 10 -21.29 -20.71 -18.94
N LEU A 11 -20.77 -19.52 -18.66
CA LEU A 11 -19.56 -19.02 -19.32
C LEU A 11 -18.33 -19.87 -18.96
N ALA A 12 -18.23 -20.31 -17.70
CA ALA A 12 -17.12 -21.16 -17.27
C ALA A 12 -17.12 -22.52 -17.98
N THR A 13 -18.28 -23.16 -18.18
CA THR A 13 -18.39 -24.39 -18.99
C THR A 13 -17.89 -24.18 -20.42
N SER A 14 -18.10 -22.99 -20.98
CA SER A 14 -17.62 -22.65 -22.33
C SER A 14 -16.13 -22.31 -22.37
N ALA A 15 -15.60 -21.75 -21.27
CA ALA A 15 -14.23 -21.27 -21.18
C ALA A 15 -13.21 -22.39 -20.89
N VAL A 16 -13.61 -23.42 -20.13
CA VAL A 16 -12.75 -24.50 -19.66
C VAL A 16 -13.30 -25.84 -20.18
N ALA A 17 -12.56 -26.46 -21.10
CA ALA A 17 -12.95 -27.73 -21.68
C ALA A 17 -13.07 -28.83 -20.61
N GLY A 18 -14.22 -29.53 -20.57
CA GLY A 18 -14.45 -30.62 -19.63
C GLY A 18 -14.84 -30.18 -18.21
N ALA A 19 -15.06 -28.88 -17.96
CA ALA A 19 -15.54 -28.40 -16.66
C ALA A 19 -16.99 -28.85 -16.38
N ASP A 20 -17.14 -29.92 -15.58
CA ASP A 20 -18.43 -30.42 -15.07
C ASP A 20 -18.85 -29.64 -13.81
N ILE A 21 -19.49 -28.49 -14.03
CA ILE A 21 -19.92 -27.57 -12.97
C ILE A 21 -21.21 -28.08 -12.31
N VAL A 22 -21.17 -28.27 -10.99
CA VAL A 22 -22.30 -28.76 -10.18
C VAL A 22 -22.85 -27.72 -9.21
N GLY A 23 -22.13 -26.62 -9.01
CA GLY A 23 -22.52 -25.54 -8.09
C GLY A 23 -21.99 -24.20 -8.54
N SER A 24 -22.64 -23.13 -8.10
CA SER A 24 -22.12 -21.76 -8.23
C SER A 24 -22.62 -20.87 -7.10
N ARG A 25 -21.81 -19.89 -6.74
CA ARG A 25 -22.13 -18.87 -5.74
C ARG A 25 -21.56 -17.51 -6.15
N PRO A 26 -22.16 -16.39 -5.71
CA PRO A 26 -21.52 -15.09 -5.85
C PRO A 26 -20.11 -15.10 -5.23
N LEU A 27 -19.14 -14.47 -5.89
CA LEU A 27 -17.85 -14.19 -5.27
C LEU A 27 -18.01 -12.90 -4.46
N SER A 28 -18.24 -13.04 -3.16
CA SER A 28 -18.39 -11.93 -2.21
C SER A 28 -17.02 -11.34 -1.86
N SER A 29 -16.38 -10.67 -2.82
CA SER A 29 -15.34 -9.66 -2.53
C SER A 29 -15.90 -8.30 -2.92
N SER A 30 -16.24 -7.50 -1.92
CA SER A 30 -16.86 -6.17 -2.00
C SER A 30 -15.97 -5.08 -2.62
N THR A 31 -14.80 -5.42 -3.16
CA THR A 31 -13.83 -4.45 -3.62
C THR A 31 -13.97 -4.24 -5.13
N THR A 32 -14.85 -3.28 -5.43
CA THR A 32 -15.12 -2.65 -6.73
C THR A 32 -16.08 -3.39 -7.67
N HIS A 33 -17.15 -2.70 -8.07
CA HIS A 33 -18.11 -3.11 -9.12
C HIS A 33 -17.49 -3.17 -10.52
N ARG A 34 -16.19 -3.48 -10.63
CA ARG A 34 -15.43 -3.53 -11.89
C ARG A 34 -15.55 -4.87 -12.61
N PHE A 35 -15.94 -5.91 -11.89
CA PHE A 35 -16.12 -7.25 -12.42
C PHE A 35 -17.42 -7.89 -11.94
N ASP A 36 -18.19 -8.46 -12.86
CA ASP A 36 -19.15 -9.50 -12.50
C ASP A 36 -18.38 -10.78 -12.18
N SER A 37 -18.53 -11.29 -10.95
CA SER A 37 -17.72 -12.41 -10.48
C SER A 37 -18.53 -13.50 -9.77
N ALA A 38 -18.13 -14.75 -9.97
CA ALA A 38 -18.72 -15.91 -9.31
C ALA A 38 -17.66 -16.97 -9.00
N VAL A 39 -17.93 -17.78 -7.98
CA VAL A 39 -17.22 -19.05 -7.77
C VAL A 39 -18.10 -20.16 -8.33
N VAL A 40 -17.48 -21.07 -9.08
CA VAL A 40 -18.13 -22.29 -9.59
C VAL A 40 -17.45 -23.50 -8.97
N THR A 41 -18.23 -24.52 -8.64
CA THR A 41 -17.73 -25.76 -8.04
C THR A 41 -17.89 -26.88 -9.05
N LEU A 42 -16.80 -27.58 -9.34
CA LEU A 42 -16.79 -28.76 -10.19
C LEU A 42 -17.30 -30.00 -9.44
N ARG A 43 -17.73 -31.03 -10.18
CA ARG A 43 -18.06 -32.34 -9.61
C ARG A 43 -16.88 -32.97 -8.87
N SER A 44 -15.64 -32.68 -9.28
CA SER A 44 -14.41 -33.10 -8.61
C SER A 44 -14.25 -32.49 -7.20
N GLY A 45 -14.98 -31.42 -6.91
CA GLY A 45 -14.87 -30.64 -5.67
C GLY A 45 -13.96 -29.41 -5.80
N GLU A 46 -13.23 -29.27 -6.90
CA GLU A 46 -12.42 -28.08 -7.18
C GLU A 46 -13.31 -26.85 -7.40
N GLU A 47 -12.84 -25.68 -6.98
CA GLU A 47 -13.52 -24.41 -7.19
C GLU A 47 -12.73 -23.54 -8.17
N TYR A 48 -13.44 -22.84 -9.06
CA TYR A 48 -12.88 -21.85 -9.99
C TYR A 48 -13.54 -20.49 -9.79
N ALA A 49 -12.79 -19.42 -10.03
CA ALA A 49 -13.30 -18.05 -10.07
C ALA A 49 -13.55 -17.60 -11.51
N VAL A 50 -14.72 -17.06 -11.79
CA VAL A 50 -15.09 -16.49 -13.08
C VAL A 50 -15.19 -14.98 -12.94
N ARG A 51 -14.53 -14.22 -13.81
CA ARG A 51 -14.56 -12.75 -13.81
C ARG A 51 -14.85 -12.20 -15.20
N VAL A 52 -15.85 -11.33 -15.30
CA VAL A 52 -16.19 -10.58 -16.52
C VAL A 52 -16.06 -9.08 -16.24
N PRO A 53 -15.21 -8.33 -16.95
CA PRO A 53 -15.10 -6.89 -16.76
C PRO A 53 -16.39 -6.18 -17.16
N VAL A 54 -16.78 -5.16 -16.40
CA VAL A 54 -18.02 -4.40 -16.68
C VAL A 54 -17.79 -3.15 -17.55
N ASN A 55 -16.53 -2.73 -17.72
CA ASN A 55 -16.13 -1.57 -18.52
C ASN A 55 -14.72 -1.76 -19.13
N SER A 56 -14.32 -0.83 -20.00
CA SER A 56 -13.04 -0.87 -20.73
C SER A 56 -11.82 -0.83 -19.82
N ASP A 57 -11.91 -0.13 -18.69
CA ASP A 57 -10.79 0.01 -17.76
C ASP A 57 -10.55 -1.30 -17.00
N ALA A 58 -11.61 -1.96 -16.56
CA ALA A 58 -11.55 -3.30 -15.98
C ALA A 58 -11.07 -4.35 -16.99
N GLU A 59 -11.45 -4.23 -18.26
CA GLU A 59 -10.94 -5.11 -19.32
C GLU A 59 -9.45 -4.89 -19.58
N SER A 60 -8.99 -3.64 -19.58
CA SER A 60 -7.58 -3.29 -19.74
C SER A 60 -6.75 -3.75 -18.54
N GLU A 61 -7.29 -3.62 -17.33
CA GLU A 61 -6.71 -4.17 -16.11
C GLU A 61 -6.58 -5.69 -16.16
N GLN A 62 -7.67 -6.41 -16.47
CA GLN A 62 -7.63 -7.87 -16.58
C GLN A 62 -6.66 -8.34 -17.66
N SER A 63 -6.53 -7.59 -18.75
CA SER A 63 -5.56 -7.91 -19.81
C SER A 63 -4.11 -7.77 -19.33
N ARG A 64 -3.80 -6.72 -18.56
CA ARG A 64 -2.47 -6.54 -17.95
C ARG A 64 -2.18 -7.59 -16.88
N ASP A 65 -3.17 -7.91 -16.06
CA ASP A 65 -3.09 -8.97 -15.05
C ASP A 65 -2.72 -10.31 -15.70
N LEU A 66 -3.37 -10.69 -16.80
CA LEU A 66 -3.05 -11.91 -17.54
C LEU A 66 -1.64 -11.95 -18.13
N VAL A 67 -1.11 -10.80 -18.57
CA VAL A 67 0.29 -10.72 -19.04
C VAL A 67 1.24 -10.95 -17.86
N ALA A 68 0.98 -10.33 -16.70
CA ALA A 68 1.77 -10.53 -15.49
C ALA A 68 1.71 -11.97 -14.97
N LEU A 69 0.53 -12.59 -14.92
CA LEU A 69 0.35 -13.98 -14.48
C LEU A 69 1.15 -14.98 -15.34
N ARG A 70 1.31 -14.71 -16.65
CA ARG A 70 2.14 -15.51 -17.55
C ARG A 70 3.63 -15.32 -17.33
N ALA A 71 4.07 -14.14 -16.91
CA ALA A 71 5.46 -13.87 -16.55
C ALA A 71 5.88 -14.68 -15.30
N LEU A 72 4.93 -14.91 -14.39
CA LEU A 72 5.11 -15.69 -13.17
C LEU A 72 5.00 -17.19 -13.48
N THR A 73 6.01 -17.74 -14.16
CA THR A 73 6.07 -19.16 -14.53
C THR A 73 6.04 -20.11 -13.33
N ALA A 74 5.78 -21.40 -13.56
CA ALA A 74 5.78 -22.41 -12.50
C ALA A 74 7.03 -22.38 -11.61
N GLY A 75 8.23 -22.24 -12.19
CA GLY A 75 9.48 -22.16 -11.43
C GLY A 75 9.68 -20.85 -10.66
N VAL A 76 8.99 -19.77 -11.05
CA VAL A 76 8.93 -18.53 -10.26
C VAL A 76 7.98 -18.71 -9.09
N ARG A 77 6.81 -19.31 -9.34
CA ARG A 77 5.77 -19.58 -8.32
C ARG A 77 6.28 -20.45 -7.18
N THR A 78 7.17 -21.41 -7.42
CA THR A 78 7.78 -22.22 -6.33
C THR A 78 8.63 -21.41 -5.35
N ARG A 79 8.97 -20.16 -5.66
CA ARG A 79 9.74 -19.26 -4.78
C ARG A 79 8.84 -18.42 -3.87
N LEU A 80 7.53 -18.47 -4.06
CA LEU A 80 6.58 -17.66 -3.32
C LEU A 80 5.90 -18.51 -2.24
N PRO A 81 5.71 -17.98 -1.02
CA PRO A 81 5.11 -18.70 0.10
C PRO A 81 3.57 -18.70 0.04
N PHE A 82 2.99 -18.33 -1.10
CA PHE A 82 1.55 -18.16 -1.30
C PHE A 82 1.17 -18.51 -2.75
N HIS A 83 -0.12 -18.71 -2.99
CA HIS A 83 -0.67 -18.99 -4.32
C HIS A 83 -0.89 -17.71 -5.13
N ILE A 84 -0.73 -17.83 -6.44
CA ILE A 84 -1.07 -16.80 -7.42
C ILE A 84 -2.15 -17.39 -8.33
N PRO A 85 -3.16 -16.62 -8.77
CA PRO A 85 -4.15 -17.14 -9.70
C PRO A 85 -3.52 -17.71 -10.99
N ASP A 86 -4.05 -18.82 -11.45
CA ASP A 86 -3.75 -19.46 -12.73
C ASP A 86 -4.93 -19.28 -13.68
N GLN A 87 -4.65 -18.80 -14.89
CA GLN A 87 -5.67 -18.71 -15.94
C GLN A 87 -5.98 -20.12 -16.47
N LEU A 88 -7.23 -20.56 -16.28
CA LEU A 88 -7.70 -21.87 -16.75
C LEU A 88 -8.35 -21.80 -18.14
N GLY A 89 -8.96 -20.67 -18.47
CA GLY A 89 -9.68 -20.52 -19.73
C GLY A 89 -10.31 -19.14 -19.93
N GLN A 90 -10.88 -18.92 -21.10
CA GLN A 90 -11.64 -17.71 -21.41
C GLN A 90 -12.75 -18.00 -22.42
N ALA A 91 -13.86 -17.25 -22.31
CA ALA A 91 -14.99 -17.34 -23.25
C ALA A 91 -15.46 -15.94 -23.67
N PRO A 92 -15.80 -15.72 -24.95
CA PRO A 92 -16.34 -14.44 -25.40
C PRO A 92 -17.73 -14.19 -24.81
N ILE A 93 -18.03 -12.94 -24.47
CA ILE A 93 -19.38 -12.49 -24.07
C ILE A 93 -19.63 -11.05 -24.52
N GLY A 94 -20.55 -10.88 -25.46
CA GLY A 94 -20.83 -9.56 -26.04
C GLY A 94 -19.60 -8.99 -26.73
N GLN A 95 -19.14 -7.81 -26.29
CA GLN A 95 -17.93 -7.15 -26.80
C GLN A 95 -16.71 -7.35 -25.89
N THR A 96 -16.79 -8.21 -24.88
CA THR A 96 -15.69 -8.50 -23.95
C THR A 96 -15.55 -10.02 -23.75
N ARG A 97 -14.83 -10.44 -22.71
CA ARG A 97 -14.61 -11.86 -22.38
C ARG A 97 -14.76 -12.17 -20.90
N ALA A 98 -15.22 -13.38 -20.61
CA ALA A 98 -15.06 -14.00 -19.30
C ALA A 98 -13.68 -14.65 -19.22
N VAL A 99 -13.04 -14.54 -18.06
CA VAL A 99 -11.82 -15.27 -17.76
C VAL A 99 -12.05 -16.13 -16.52
N VAL A 100 -11.63 -17.39 -16.61
CA VAL A 100 -11.74 -18.37 -15.52
C VAL A 100 -10.37 -18.61 -14.94
N TYR A 101 -10.29 -18.53 -13.62
CA TYR A 101 -9.11 -18.77 -12.80
C TYR A 101 -9.37 -19.94 -11.86
N ASP A 102 -8.31 -20.57 -11.36
CA ASP A 102 -8.43 -21.38 -10.15
C ASP A 102 -8.91 -20.51 -8.97
N TYR A 103 -9.58 -21.14 -8.00
CA TYR A 103 -10.02 -20.44 -6.80
C TYR A 103 -9.05 -20.67 -5.66
N ILE A 104 -8.39 -19.59 -5.24
CA ILE A 104 -7.55 -19.60 -4.04
C ILE A 104 -8.46 -19.41 -2.82
N GLN A 105 -8.38 -20.34 -1.88
CA GLN A 105 -9.12 -20.27 -0.62
C GLN A 105 -8.59 -19.14 0.27
N GLY A 106 -9.51 -18.46 0.95
CA GLY A 106 -9.20 -17.36 1.86
C GLY A 106 -10.15 -16.18 1.65
N ARG A 107 -10.19 -15.30 2.64
CA ARG A 107 -10.90 -14.01 2.53
C ARG A 107 -9.91 -12.91 2.20
N PRO A 108 -10.28 -11.87 1.43
CA PRO A 108 -9.46 -10.67 1.33
C PRO A 108 -9.17 -10.10 2.72
N ALA A 109 -7.92 -9.71 2.96
CA ALA A 109 -7.54 -9.03 4.18
C ALA A 109 -8.07 -7.59 4.17
N THR A 110 -8.18 -7.04 5.37
CA THR A 110 -8.61 -5.68 5.67
C THR A 110 -7.53 -4.99 6.50
N LEU A 111 -7.60 -3.67 6.67
CA LEU A 111 -6.67 -2.95 7.56
C LEU A 111 -6.71 -3.47 9.01
N ALA A 112 -7.82 -4.07 9.45
CA ALA A 112 -7.93 -4.68 10.77
C ALA A 112 -7.07 -5.94 10.92
N ASP A 113 -6.82 -6.67 9.83
CA ASP A 113 -6.02 -7.91 9.81
C ASP A 113 -4.52 -7.68 9.94
N VAL A 114 -4.10 -6.41 9.91
CA VAL A 114 -2.71 -5.98 10.04
C VAL A 114 -2.35 -5.66 11.50
N GLY A 115 -3.30 -5.70 12.44
CA GLY A 115 -3.07 -5.35 13.86
C GLY A 115 -3.49 -6.40 14.87
N GLY A 116 -2.81 -6.42 16.02
CA GLY A 116 -3.14 -7.29 17.17
C GLY A 116 -2.34 -8.60 17.24
N GLU A 117 -2.62 -9.38 18.29
CA GLU A 117 -2.13 -10.77 18.39
C GLU A 117 -2.92 -11.66 17.42
N GLY A 118 -2.23 -12.58 16.74
CA GLY A 118 -2.84 -13.43 15.70
C GLY A 118 -3.19 -12.71 14.39
N SER A 119 -2.62 -11.52 14.15
CA SER A 119 -2.78 -10.79 12.88
C SER A 119 -1.96 -11.41 11.75
N ALA A 120 -2.37 -11.17 10.50
CA ALA A 120 -1.66 -11.65 9.32
C ALA A 120 -0.40 -10.83 8.98
N SER A 121 -0.01 -9.87 9.84
CA SER A 121 1.05 -8.89 9.59
C SER A 121 2.38 -9.52 9.20
N ASP A 122 2.79 -10.57 9.93
CA ASP A 122 4.06 -11.24 9.66
C ASP A 122 4.04 -11.98 8.32
N SER A 123 2.90 -12.62 8.01
CA SER A 123 2.70 -13.36 6.77
C SER A 123 2.62 -12.40 5.56
N ILE A 124 1.98 -11.24 5.72
CA ILE A 124 1.95 -10.15 4.72
C ILE A 124 3.37 -9.60 4.47
N GLY A 125 4.13 -9.29 5.52
CA GLY A 125 5.51 -8.79 5.36
C GLY A 125 6.41 -9.79 4.62
N ARG A 126 6.31 -11.09 4.97
CA ARG A 126 7.01 -12.17 4.26
C ARG A 126 6.56 -12.31 2.80
N ALA A 127 5.27 -12.19 2.53
CA ALA A 127 4.73 -12.27 1.17
C ALA A 127 5.29 -11.15 0.29
N ILE A 128 5.28 -9.90 0.76
CA ILE A 128 5.84 -8.75 0.04
C ILE A 128 7.35 -8.94 -0.18
N ALA A 129 8.09 -9.39 0.84
CA ALA A 129 9.52 -9.65 0.71
C ALA A 129 9.83 -10.74 -0.33
N ALA A 130 8.99 -11.78 -0.42
CA ALA A 130 9.14 -12.84 -1.41
C ALA A 130 8.95 -12.32 -2.85
N ILE A 131 7.98 -11.41 -3.08
CA ILE A 131 7.80 -10.72 -4.36
C ILE A 131 9.06 -9.91 -4.72
N HIS A 132 9.53 -9.09 -3.77
CA HIS A 132 10.69 -8.22 -3.98
C HIS A 132 12.02 -8.99 -4.16
N SER A 133 12.05 -10.24 -3.71
CA SER A 133 13.21 -11.14 -3.85
C SER A 133 13.22 -11.91 -5.17
N LEU A 134 12.18 -11.78 -6.00
CA LEU A 134 12.18 -12.39 -7.33
C LEU A 134 13.29 -11.78 -8.21
N PRO A 135 13.95 -12.58 -9.07
CA PRO A 135 14.89 -12.04 -10.04
C PRO A 135 14.20 -11.03 -10.96
N THR A 136 14.83 -9.87 -11.21
CA THR A 136 14.28 -8.86 -12.12
C THR A 136 14.13 -9.38 -13.56
N SER A 137 14.83 -10.46 -13.92
CA SER A 137 14.66 -11.16 -15.20
C SER A 137 13.23 -11.67 -15.41
N VAL A 138 12.50 -12.01 -14.34
CA VAL A 138 11.07 -12.39 -14.42
C VAL A 138 10.24 -11.31 -15.10
N VAL A 139 10.58 -10.05 -14.87
CA VAL A 139 9.88 -8.89 -15.45
C VAL A 139 10.46 -8.56 -16.83
N SER A 140 11.79 -8.47 -16.95
CA SER A 140 12.41 -8.05 -18.21
C SER A 140 12.20 -9.05 -19.35
N ASP A 141 12.27 -10.35 -19.06
CA ASP A 141 12.11 -11.39 -20.09
C ASP A 141 10.67 -11.47 -20.60
N ALA A 142 9.71 -11.02 -19.78
CA ALA A 142 8.30 -10.89 -20.15
C ALA A 142 7.97 -9.56 -20.86
N GLY A 143 8.95 -8.66 -21.04
CA GLY A 143 8.74 -7.34 -21.64
C GLY A 143 7.90 -6.39 -20.77
N LEU A 144 7.80 -6.66 -19.47
CA LEU A 144 7.09 -5.82 -18.52
C LEU A 144 7.93 -4.57 -18.15
N PRO A 145 7.29 -3.49 -17.65
CA PRO A 145 8.00 -2.25 -17.34
C PRO A 145 9.13 -2.44 -16.34
N SER A 146 10.24 -1.75 -16.56
CA SER A 146 11.37 -1.70 -15.64
C SER A 146 11.86 -0.27 -15.50
N HIS A 147 11.86 0.24 -14.26
CA HIS A 147 12.23 1.61 -13.96
C HIS A 147 13.44 1.68 -13.03
N THR A 148 14.38 2.56 -13.37
CA THR A 148 15.49 2.91 -12.48
C THR A 148 15.00 3.84 -11.37
N ALA A 149 15.76 3.92 -10.26
CA ALA A 149 15.46 4.86 -9.18
C ALA A 149 15.40 6.32 -9.68
N SER A 150 16.26 6.70 -10.65
CA SER A 150 16.25 8.03 -11.25
C SER A 150 15.01 8.31 -12.11
N GLN A 151 14.51 7.31 -12.85
CA GLN A 151 13.26 7.42 -13.61
C GLN A 151 12.05 7.56 -12.67
N ILE A 152 12.05 6.80 -11.56
CA ILE A 152 11.01 6.86 -10.53
C ILE A 152 11.01 8.24 -9.88
N ALA A 153 12.17 8.74 -9.42
CA ALA A 153 12.30 10.08 -8.87
C ALA A 153 11.79 11.18 -9.82
N LEU A 154 12.14 11.08 -11.11
CA LEU A 154 11.65 11.99 -12.13
C LEU A 154 10.12 11.92 -12.30
N SER A 155 9.54 10.71 -12.28
CA SER A 155 8.09 10.52 -12.39
C SER A 155 7.35 11.10 -11.18
N SER A 156 7.89 10.92 -9.96
CA SER A 156 7.33 11.47 -8.73
C SER A 156 7.39 13.00 -8.72
N ARG A 157 8.50 13.60 -9.22
CA ARG A 157 8.60 15.05 -9.41
C ARG A 157 7.56 15.57 -10.39
N LYS A 158 7.43 14.95 -11.57
CA LYS A 158 6.42 15.33 -12.56
C LYS A 158 4.99 15.24 -12.02
N LEU A 159 4.69 14.23 -11.20
CA LEU A 159 3.39 14.11 -10.53
C LEU A 159 3.15 15.27 -9.57
N SER A 160 4.13 15.58 -8.71
CA SER A 160 4.06 16.71 -7.78
C SER A 160 3.92 18.05 -8.51
N ASP A 161 4.68 18.27 -9.59
CA ASP A 161 4.62 19.49 -10.40
C ASP A 161 3.23 19.67 -11.05
N ARG A 162 2.66 18.60 -11.60
CA ARG A 162 1.29 18.63 -12.15
C ARG A 162 0.26 18.96 -11.07
N ALA A 163 0.39 18.35 -9.89
CA ALA A 163 -0.51 18.63 -8.78
C ALA A 163 -0.38 20.08 -8.30
N ALA A 164 0.84 20.60 -8.20
CA ALA A 164 1.09 22.01 -7.87
C ALA A 164 0.48 22.97 -8.90
N ALA A 165 0.61 22.66 -10.20
CA ALA A 165 0.06 23.47 -11.29
C ALA A 165 -1.48 23.56 -11.28
N SER A 166 -2.17 22.64 -10.58
CA SER A 166 -3.62 22.74 -10.38
C SER A 166 -4.03 23.93 -9.49
N GLY A 167 -3.13 24.42 -8.64
CA GLY A 167 -3.41 25.46 -7.63
C GLY A 167 -4.28 24.99 -6.45
N ARG A 168 -4.62 23.69 -6.38
CA ARG A 168 -5.54 23.12 -5.38
C ARG A 168 -4.83 22.41 -4.22
N VAL A 169 -3.53 22.16 -4.34
CA VAL A 169 -2.75 21.52 -3.27
C VAL A 169 -2.28 22.56 -2.25
N PRO A 170 -2.47 22.34 -0.93
CA PRO A 170 -1.95 23.25 0.08
C PRO A 170 -0.44 23.45 0.02
N LYS A 171 0.02 24.70 0.22
CA LYS A 171 1.43 25.11 0.07
C LYS A 171 2.37 24.34 1.00
N GLU A 172 1.91 23.98 2.20
CA GLU A 172 2.68 23.23 3.18
C GLU A 172 3.03 21.83 2.66
N LEU A 173 2.08 21.17 2.00
CA LEU A 173 2.29 19.85 1.38
C LEU A 173 3.24 19.97 0.18
N LEU A 174 3.07 20.99 -0.66
CA LEU A 174 3.98 21.24 -1.78
C LEU A 174 5.43 21.45 -1.30
N THR A 175 5.62 22.23 -0.25
CA THR A 175 6.95 22.47 0.33
C THR A 175 7.54 21.18 0.88
N ARG A 176 6.75 20.41 1.62
CA ARG A 176 7.15 19.11 2.18
C ARG A 176 7.53 18.10 1.08
N TRP A 177 6.74 18.01 0.01
CA TRP A 177 7.04 17.12 -1.11
C TRP A 177 8.28 17.57 -1.87
N SER A 178 8.47 18.87 -2.13
CA SER A 178 9.67 19.41 -2.79
C SER A 178 10.94 18.99 -2.05
N LEU A 179 10.98 19.20 -0.73
CA LEU A 179 12.13 18.82 0.11
C LEU A 179 12.45 17.31 0.02
N ALA A 180 11.43 16.45 0.01
CA ALA A 180 11.61 15.01 -0.12
C ALA A 180 12.08 14.61 -1.54
N LEU A 181 11.48 15.22 -2.57
CA LEU A 181 11.80 14.94 -3.98
C LEU A 181 13.19 15.44 -4.40
N GLU A 182 13.73 16.42 -3.67
CA GLU A 182 15.08 16.97 -3.84
C GLU A 182 16.14 16.21 -3.03
N ASP A 183 15.76 15.49 -1.97
CA ASP A 183 16.67 14.68 -1.16
C ASP A 183 17.23 13.49 -1.98
N SER A 184 18.48 13.62 -2.41
CA SER A 184 19.15 12.56 -3.18
C SER A 184 19.27 11.24 -2.43
N ALA A 185 19.36 11.25 -1.09
CA ALA A 185 19.47 10.04 -0.29
C ALA A 185 18.16 9.25 -0.31
N LEU A 186 17.01 9.93 -0.41
CA LEU A 186 15.70 9.29 -0.54
C LEU A 186 15.64 8.39 -1.78
N TRP A 187 16.30 8.79 -2.88
CA TRP A 187 16.26 8.09 -4.17
C TRP A 187 17.42 7.12 -4.40
N GLN A 188 18.28 6.89 -3.40
CA GLN A 188 19.39 5.93 -3.47
C GLN A 188 18.92 4.54 -3.01
N PHE A 189 18.09 3.89 -3.84
CA PHE A 189 17.66 2.51 -3.61
C PHE A 189 17.92 1.63 -4.83
N GLN A 190 17.93 0.31 -4.61
CA GLN A 190 18.00 -0.69 -5.66
C GLN A 190 16.57 -1.07 -6.09
N PRO A 191 16.17 -0.82 -7.35
CA PRO A 191 14.87 -1.30 -7.84
C PRO A 191 14.77 -2.82 -7.80
N THR A 192 13.59 -3.33 -7.46
CA THR A 192 13.25 -4.76 -7.35
C THR A 192 11.98 -5.08 -8.13
N VAL A 193 11.65 -6.36 -8.28
CA VAL A 193 10.30 -6.74 -8.71
C VAL A 193 9.31 -6.23 -7.67
N VAL A 194 8.22 -5.61 -8.12
CA VAL A 194 7.12 -5.13 -7.28
C VAL A 194 5.79 -5.52 -7.93
N ASN A 195 4.78 -5.84 -7.13
CA ASN A 195 3.42 -6.02 -7.64
C ASN A 195 2.87 -4.68 -8.14
N GLY A 196 3.16 -3.59 -7.43
CA GLY A 196 2.91 -2.21 -7.85
C GLY A 196 1.50 -1.67 -7.58
N SER A 197 0.61 -2.49 -7.02
CA SER A 197 -0.76 -2.09 -6.64
C SER A 197 -1.27 -2.85 -5.41
N LEU A 198 -0.38 -3.24 -4.49
CA LEU A 198 -0.81 -3.93 -3.29
C LEU A 198 -1.61 -3.00 -2.37
N GLY A 199 -2.72 -3.53 -1.87
CA GLY A 199 -3.47 -3.05 -0.73
C GLY A 199 -3.84 -4.24 0.17
N PRO A 200 -4.51 -4.01 1.31
CA PRO A 200 -4.97 -5.09 2.19
C PRO A 200 -5.77 -6.16 1.43
N GLU A 201 -6.67 -5.76 0.55
CA GLU A 201 -7.53 -6.64 -0.23
C GLU A 201 -6.80 -7.52 -1.25
N SER A 202 -5.54 -7.19 -1.57
CA SER A 202 -4.70 -8.00 -2.46
C SER A 202 -4.31 -9.33 -1.81
N PHE A 203 -4.32 -9.42 -0.48
CA PHE A 203 -3.92 -10.61 0.26
C PHE A 203 -5.15 -11.45 0.62
N LEU A 204 -5.16 -12.71 0.21
CA LEU A 204 -6.13 -13.70 0.68
C LEU A 204 -5.58 -14.37 1.93
N VAL A 205 -6.33 -14.31 3.02
CA VAL A 205 -5.91 -14.83 4.33
C VAL A 205 -6.84 -15.93 4.85
N ILE A 206 -6.23 -16.91 5.52
CA ILE A 206 -6.90 -17.87 6.39
C ILE A 206 -6.18 -17.76 7.74
N ASP A 207 -6.96 -17.47 8.79
CA ASP A 207 -6.42 -17.11 10.10
C ASP A 207 -5.38 -15.98 10.00
N ASP A 208 -4.12 -16.26 10.31
CA ASP A 208 -2.99 -15.33 10.29
C ASP A 208 -2.03 -15.56 9.10
N GLN A 209 -2.40 -16.42 8.14
CA GLN A 209 -1.56 -16.77 6.99
C GLN A 209 -2.09 -16.22 5.67
N VAL A 210 -1.18 -15.65 4.88
CA VAL A 210 -1.43 -15.30 3.48
C VAL A 210 -1.43 -16.59 2.65
N MET A 211 -2.59 -16.92 2.11
CA MET A 211 -2.80 -18.06 1.23
C MET A 211 -2.57 -17.70 -0.24
N GLY A 212 -2.83 -16.45 -0.62
CA GLY A 212 -2.59 -15.99 -1.99
C GLY A 212 -2.54 -14.48 -2.13
N VAL A 213 -2.00 -14.05 -3.27
CA VAL A 213 -1.91 -12.63 -3.65
C VAL A 213 -2.59 -12.41 -4.99
N LEU A 214 -3.49 -11.43 -5.04
CA LEU A 214 -4.28 -11.02 -6.20
C LEU A 214 -3.78 -9.68 -6.77
N GLY A 215 -4.23 -9.35 -7.99
CA GLY A 215 -4.04 -8.02 -8.58
C GLY A 215 -2.61 -7.76 -9.06
N TRP A 216 -2.18 -8.48 -10.10
CA TRP A 216 -0.83 -8.43 -10.66
C TRP A 216 -0.69 -7.49 -11.86
N GLN A 217 -1.74 -6.77 -12.24
CA GLN A 217 -1.79 -5.87 -13.40
C GLN A 217 -0.68 -4.80 -13.47
N GLU A 218 -0.06 -4.45 -12.33
CA GLU A 218 0.97 -3.41 -12.22
C GLU A 218 2.40 -3.98 -12.06
N LEU A 219 2.58 -5.29 -12.24
CA LEU A 219 3.86 -6.00 -12.06
C LEU A 219 4.98 -5.34 -12.89
N LYS A 220 6.05 -4.93 -12.23
CA LYS A 220 7.18 -4.21 -12.83
C LYS A 220 8.45 -4.35 -12.00
N VAL A 221 9.57 -3.86 -12.53
CA VAL A 221 10.73 -3.51 -11.71
C VAL A 221 10.57 -2.06 -11.28
N GLY A 222 10.56 -1.82 -9.98
CA GLY A 222 10.26 -0.52 -9.40
C GLY A 222 10.79 -0.33 -7.98
N ASP A 223 10.23 0.66 -7.29
CA ASP A 223 10.56 0.94 -5.89
C ASP A 223 9.77 0.02 -4.96
N PRO A 224 10.42 -0.78 -4.09
CA PRO A 224 9.72 -1.63 -3.12
C PRO A 224 8.78 -0.85 -2.19
N ALA A 225 8.97 0.46 -2.01
CA ALA A 225 8.06 1.30 -1.22
C ALA A 225 6.63 1.37 -1.81
N LEU A 226 6.44 1.10 -3.11
CA LEU A 226 5.11 1.07 -3.76
C LEU A 226 4.20 -0.05 -3.26
N ASP A 227 4.76 -1.12 -2.71
CA ASP A 227 3.97 -2.25 -2.21
C ASP A 227 3.69 -2.13 -0.70
N LEU A 228 4.19 -1.07 -0.06
CA LEU A 228 4.14 -0.84 1.39
C LEU A 228 3.50 0.50 1.79
N PHE A 229 3.23 1.41 0.83
CA PHE A 229 2.70 2.75 1.15
C PHE A 229 1.34 2.72 1.88
N TRP A 230 0.50 1.73 1.57
CA TRP A 230 -0.84 1.60 2.14
C TRP A 230 -0.81 1.34 3.66
N LEU A 231 0.32 0.90 4.22
CA LEU A 231 0.51 0.74 5.67
C LEU A 231 0.42 2.06 6.43
N ASN A 232 0.58 3.20 5.76
CA ASN A 232 0.34 4.50 6.37
C ASN A 232 -1.12 4.72 6.79
N SER A 233 -2.05 3.97 6.20
CA SER A 233 -3.46 4.00 6.55
C SER A 233 -3.82 3.01 7.66
N ALA A 234 -2.84 2.29 8.23
CA ALA A 234 -3.08 1.36 9.33
C ALA A 234 -3.59 2.11 10.58
N ALA A 235 -4.61 1.56 11.22
CA ALA A 235 -5.26 2.20 12.36
C ALA A 235 -4.35 2.35 13.60
N ARG A 236 -3.30 1.52 13.72
CA ARG A 236 -2.30 1.58 14.80
C ARG A 236 -0.91 1.53 14.18
N SER A 237 0.00 2.37 14.65
CA SER A 237 1.39 2.40 14.17
C SER A 237 2.11 1.06 14.38
N GLU A 238 1.84 0.42 15.53
CA GLU A 238 2.41 -0.89 15.90
C GLU A 238 2.11 -1.99 14.86
N SER A 239 0.94 -1.91 14.23
CA SER A 239 0.50 -2.83 13.17
C SER A 239 1.38 -2.73 11.93
N ALA A 240 1.63 -1.49 11.48
CA ALA A 240 2.50 -1.23 10.34
C ALA A 240 3.95 -1.62 10.65
N ASP A 241 4.43 -1.31 11.87
CA ASP A 241 5.77 -1.66 12.32
C ASP A 241 6.02 -3.16 12.28
N ARG A 242 5.02 -3.97 12.66
CA ARG A 242 5.11 -5.43 12.59
C ARG A 242 5.25 -5.94 11.15
N VAL A 243 4.49 -5.39 10.19
CA VAL A 243 4.65 -5.76 8.77
C VAL A 243 6.03 -5.38 8.26
N PHE A 244 6.49 -4.16 8.54
CA PHE A 244 7.84 -3.73 8.14
C PHE A 244 8.93 -4.61 8.77
N ALA A 245 8.82 -4.95 10.06
CA ALA A 245 9.79 -5.82 10.72
C ALA A 245 9.84 -7.22 10.07
N ALA A 246 8.68 -7.81 9.78
CA ALA A 246 8.62 -9.11 9.11
C ALA A 246 9.15 -9.05 7.66
N TYR A 247 8.85 -7.96 6.94
CA TYR A 247 9.40 -7.68 5.61
C TYR A 247 10.92 -7.58 5.64
N GLU A 248 11.47 -6.72 6.52
CA GLU A 248 12.91 -6.51 6.68
C GLU A 248 13.64 -7.80 7.08
N HIS A 249 13.05 -8.60 7.97
CA HIS A 249 13.63 -9.88 8.41
C HIS A 249 13.65 -10.95 7.30
N ALA A 250 12.67 -10.93 6.40
CA ALA A 250 12.54 -11.90 5.32
C ALA A 250 13.45 -11.61 4.11
N LEU A 251 13.98 -10.39 3.99
CA LEU A 251 14.89 -10.04 2.90
C LEU A 251 16.27 -10.67 3.11
N ALA A 252 16.86 -11.18 2.02
CA ALA A 252 18.23 -11.69 2.03
C ALA A 252 19.30 -10.59 2.18
N ARG A 253 18.93 -9.33 1.95
CA ARG A 253 19.81 -8.15 2.08
C ARG A 253 19.11 -7.13 2.97
N PRO A 254 19.86 -6.30 3.71
CA PRO A 254 19.26 -5.23 4.50
C PRO A 254 18.34 -4.37 3.64
N ALA A 255 17.14 -4.09 4.17
CA ALA A 255 16.22 -3.17 3.53
C ALA A 255 16.88 -1.79 3.38
N ASP A 256 16.43 -1.06 2.35
CA ASP A 256 16.81 0.33 2.21
C ASP A 256 16.31 1.16 3.42
N ARG A 257 17.21 1.98 3.97
CA ARG A 257 16.97 2.82 5.15
C ARG A 257 15.89 3.87 4.90
N GLN A 258 15.68 4.28 3.65
CA GLN A 258 14.72 5.31 3.28
C GLN A 258 13.36 4.77 2.82
N LEU A 259 13.17 3.45 2.86
CA LEU A 259 11.98 2.77 2.32
C LEU A 259 10.69 3.29 2.97
N ARG A 260 10.67 3.42 4.30
CA ARG A 260 9.49 3.91 5.02
C ARG A 260 9.16 5.36 4.68
N LYS A 261 10.20 6.20 4.47
CA LYS A 261 10.01 7.60 4.04
C LYS A 261 9.44 7.69 2.63
N ARG A 262 9.95 6.87 1.70
CA ARG A 262 9.38 6.79 0.33
C ARG A 262 7.96 6.25 0.33
N ALA A 263 7.67 5.22 1.13
CA ALA A 263 6.33 4.69 1.29
C ALA A 263 5.37 5.78 1.79
N ARG A 264 5.80 6.61 2.74
CA ARG A 264 5.01 7.76 3.19
C ARG A 264 4.82 8.83 2.12
N LEU A 265 5.89 9.20 1.40
CA LEU A 265 5.77 10.13 0.27
C LEU A 265 4.76 9.60 -0.77
N TYR A 266 4.79 8.30 -1.09
CA TYR A 266 3.84 7.71 -2.03
C TYR A 266 2.40 7.75 -1.52
N ALA A 267 2.15 7.44 -0.25
CA ALA A 267 0.82 7.57 0.34
C ALA A 267 0.28 9.02 0.22
N GLU A 268 1.12 10.02 0.44
CA GLU A 268 0.75 11.43 0.26
C GLU A 268 0.51 11.78 -1.23
N LEU A 269 1.35 11.29 -2.14
CA LEU A 269 1.23 11.51 -3.59
C LEU A 269 0.06 10.76 -4.24
N GLU A 270 -0.46 9.68 -3.64
CA GLU A 270 -1.68 9.03 -4.11
C GLU A 270 -2.89 9.96 -4.04
N ILE A 271 -2.98 10.81 -3.00
CA ILE A 271 -4.05 11.81 -2.89
C ILE A 271 -3.92 12.84 -4.02
N ALA A 272 -2.69 13.24 -4.37
CA ALA A 272 -2.44 14.12 -5.50
C ALA A 272 -2.82 13.45 -6.84
N ARG A 273 -2.57 12.14 -6.99
CA ARG A 273 -3.00 11.39 -8.18
C ARG A 273 -4.52 11.32 -8.27
N TRP A 274 -5.21 11.14 -7.15
CA TRP A 274 -6.68 11.17 -7.09
C TRP A 274 -7.26 12.53 -7.47
N LEU A 275 -6.67 13.62 -6.97
CA LEU A 275 -7.03 14.98 -7.39
C LEU A 275 -6.87 15.16 -8.90
N LEU A 276 -5.72 14.79 -9.46
CA LEU A 276 -5.46 14.90 -10.89
C LEU A 276 -6.42 14.04 -11.72
N HIS A 277 -6.79 12.86 -11.21
CA HIS A 277 -7.81 12.03 -11.86
C HIS A 277 -9.16 12.74 -11.92
N GLY A 278 -9.61 13.36 -10.83
CA GLY A 278 -10.84 14.17 -10.82
C GLY A 278 -10.80 15.35 -11.78
N ILE A 279 -9.64 16.01 -11.89
CA ILE A 279 -9.44 17.11 -12.85
C ILE A 279 -9.50 16.59 -14.30
N ASP A 280 -8.78 15.51 -14.60
CA ASP A 280 -8.70 14.94 -15.94
C ASP A 280 -10.08 14.38 -16.39
N SER A 281 -10.87 13.84 -15.45
CA SER A 281 -12.23 13.34 -15.70
C SER A 281 -13.33 14.41 -15.60
N ARG A 282 -13.00 15.63 -15.13
CA ARG A 282 -13.94 16.73 -14.83
C ARG A 282 -15.03 16.34 -13.84
N ASP A 283 -14.66 15.54 -12.84
CA ASP A 283 -15.56 15.11 -11.77
C ASP A 283 -15.36 15.98 -10.53
N GLU A 284 -16.26 16.93 -10.31
CA GLU A 284 -16.22 17.83 -9.15
C GLU A 284 -16.40 17.10 -7.81
N GLY A 285 -17.03 15.92 -7.80
CA GLY A 285 -17.15 15.09 -6.60
C GLY A 285 -15.80 14.52 -6.19
N ILE A 286 -15.05 13.99 -7.16
CA ILE A 286 -13.68 13.50 -6.94
C ILE A 286 -12.74 14.63 -6.54
N ILE A 287 -12.86 15.79 -7.19
CA ILE A 287 -12.02 16.97 -6.86
C ILE A 287 -12.25 17.40 -5.41
N ALA A 288 -13.51 17.57 -4.99
CA ALA A 288 -13.84 18.01 -3.64
C ALA A 288 -13.41 16.99 -2.57
N ASP A 289 -13.56 15.69 -2.85
CA ASP A 289 -13.08 14.61 -1.98
C ASP A 289 -11.55 14.65 -1.83
N ALA A 290 -10.82 14.82 -2.94
CA ALA A 290 -9.36 14.94 -2.91
C ALA A 290 -8.88 16.20 -2.17
N GLU A 291 -9.53 17.34 -2.34
CA GLU A 291 -9.23 18.57 -1.58
C GLU A 291 -9.44 18.36 -0.08
N GLY A 292 -10.53 17.70 0.33
CA GLY A 292 -10.78 17.35 1.72
C GLY A 292 -9.71 16.43 2.31
N MET A 293 -9.26 15.42 1.54
CA MET A 293 -8.15 14.55 1.95
C MET A 293 -6.82 15.30 2.08
N LEU A 294 -6.52 16.22 1.17
CA LEU A 294 -5.31 17.06 1.24
C LEU A 294 -5.34 17.99 2.46
N ASP A 295 -6.50 18.54 2.82
CA ASP A 295 -6.64 19.37 4.02
C ASP A 295 -6.50 18.56 5.32
N ALA A 296 -7.05 17.34 5.36
CA ALA A 296 -6.85 16.43 6.47
C ALA A 296 -5.38 16.02 6.61
N LEU A 297 -4.71 15.74 5.49
CA LEU A 297 -3.28 15.44 5.46
C LEU A 297 -2.45 16.62 5.95
N ARG A 298 -2.74 17.85 5.48
CA ARG A 298 -2.08 19.08 5.95
C ARG A 298 -2.16 19.21 7.46
N THR A 299 -3.36 19.04 8.03
CA THR A 299 -3.59 19.12 9.48
C THR A 299 -2.76 18.08 10.23
N THR A 300 -2.71 16.85 9.72
CA THR A 300 -1.94 15.75 10.32
C THR A 300 -0.45 16.04 10.29
N VAL A 301 0.09 16.49 9.15
CA VAL A 301 1.52 16.80 8.96
C VAL A 301 1.97 17.96 9.85
N GLN A 302 1.14 18.99 10.02
CA GLN A 302 1.47 20.13 10.89
C GLN A 302 1.59 19.71 12.37
N ASN A 303 0.84 18.70 12.78
CA ASN A 303 0.86 18.16 14.15
C ASN A 303 1.95 17.08 14.35
N ASP A 304 2.51 16.53 13.26
CA ASP A 304 3.47 15.42 13.27
C ASP A 304 4.86 15.87 12.78
N LEU A 305 5.47 16.80 13.53
CA LEU A 305 6.83 17.30 13.28
C LEU A 305 7.92 16.22 13.45
N LEU A 306 7.58 15.08 14.07
CA LEU A 306 8.53 14.00 14.40
C LEU A 306 8.77 13.03 13.23
N ASN A 307 7.97 13.08 12.16
CA ASN A 307 8.08 12.18 11.00
C ASN A 307 8.40 12.93 9.69
N PRO A 308 9.65 13.37 9.48
CA PRO A 308 10.07 14.04 8.24
C PRO A 308 10.15 13.07 7.05
N LEU A 309 9.78 13.55 5.85
CA LEU A 309 9.99 12.83 4.59
C LEU A 309 11.44 12.94 4.07
N SER A 310 12.15 14.00 4.44
CA SER A 310 13.55 14.21 4.07
C SER A 310 14.49 13.68 5.16
N THR A 311 15.70 13.28 4.77
CA THR A 311 16.83 13.06 5.68
C THR A 311 17.55 14.36 6.02
N ASP A 312 17.43 15.36 5.13
CA ASP A 312 17.90 16.70 5.39
C ASP A 312 16.87 17.40 6.27
N THR A 313 17.03 17.25 7.58
CA THR A 313 16.51 18.23 8.55
C THR A 313 17.25 19.53 8.27
N GLY A 314 16.80 20.29 7.27
CA GLY A 314 17.28 21.64 7.00
C GLY A 314 17.30 22.42 8.31
N GLN A 315 18.50 22.89 8.68
CA GLN A 315 18.87 23.43 9.98
C GLN A 315 18.42 22.55 11.16
N ILE A 316 19.40 21.85 11.74
CA ILE A 316 19.38 21.47 13.16
C ILE A 316 18.86 22.70 13.92
N MET A 317 17.64 22.63 14.48
CA MET A 317 17.19 23.63 15.44
C MET A 317 18.31 23.74 16.47
N ALA A 318 18.83 24.95 16.67
CA ALA A 318 19.87 25.15 17.67
C ALA A 318 19.32 24.61 19.00
N VAL A 319 20.20 24.13 19.88
CA VAL A 319 19.78 23.64 21.21
C VAL A 319 18.92 24.71 21.90
N GLU A 320 19.21 25.99 21.66
CA GLU A 320 18.44 27.14 22.13
C GLU A 320 16.99 27.18 21.60
N ASP A 321 16.74 26.78 20.35
CA ASP A 321 15.39 26.75 19.77
C ASP A 321 14.56 25.60 20.33
N VAL A 322 15.21 24.46 20.62
CA VAL A 322 14.57 23.29 21.27
C VAL A 322 14.27 23.61 22.73
N GLU A 323 15.18 24.28 23.44
CA GLU A 323 14.98 24.76 24.82
C GLU A 323 13.84 25.79 24.89
N ALA A 324 13.80 26.75 23.97
CA ALA A 324 12.72 27.73 23.90
C ALA A 324 11.34 27.10 23.60
N MET A 325 11.31 25.97 22.90
CA MET A 325 10.08 25.23 22.62
C MET A 325 9.61 24.40 23.82
N LEU A 326 10.54 23.82 24.57
CA LEU A 326 10.28 23.11 25.82
C LEU A 326 9.76 24.05 26.92
N ASP A 327 10.33 25.26 27.02
CA ASP A 327 9.86 26.29 27.95
C ASP A 327 8.45 26.83 27.63
N ARG A 328 8.04 26.76 26.36
CA ARG A 328 6.71 27.18 25.90
C ARG A 328 5.64 26.10 26.02
N THR A 329 6.02 24.88 26.38
CA THR A 329 5.08 23.75 26.56
C THR A 329 4.81 23.55 28.06
N PRO A 330 3.62 23.91 28.57
CA PRO A 330 3.34 23.76 29.99
C PRO A 330 3.27 22.27 30.36
N LEU A 331 4.19 21.81 31.21
CA LEU A 331 4.10 20.49 31.84
C LEU A 331 2.83 20.44 32.72
N PRO A 332 1.93 19.45 32.53
CA PRO A 332 0.80 19.29 33.44
C PRO A 332 1.32 18.78 34.80
N GLY A 333 1.23 19.64 35.82
CA GLY A 333 1.21 19.22 37.23
C GLY A 333 2.52 19.33 38.00
N ARG A 334 2.87 20.54 38.44
CA ARG A 334 3.44 20.74 39.80
C ARG A 334 2.65 21.84 40.49
N SER A 335 1.58 21.43 41.15
CA SER A 335 0.77 22.25 42.04
C SER A 335 1.65 22.82 43.16
N ALA A 336 1.64 24.14 43.27
CA ALA A 336 2.24 24.88 44.36
C ALA A 336 1.60 24.48 45.70
N THR A 337 2.42 24.16 46.69
CA THR A 337 2.03 24.22 48.11
C THR A 337 2.75 25.40 48.74
N SER A 338 1.98 26.47 48.97
CA SER A 338 2.36 27.61 49.78
C SER A 338 1.99 27.36 51.24
N VAL A 339 2.99 27.15 52.10
CA VAL A 339 2.95 27.37 53.56
C VAL A 339 4.40 27.69 53.93
N GLY A 340 4.79 28.72 54.67
CA GLY A 340 4.18 29.83 55.37
C GLY A 340 5.37 30.57 55.99
N ALA A 341 5.34 31.90 56.01
CA ALA A 341 6.42 32.70 56.56
C ALA A 341 6.39 32.67 58.10
N GLU A 342 7.47 32.22 58.75
CA GLU A 342 7.80 32.64 60.10
C GLU A 342 9.30 32.93 60.26
N SER A 343 9.54 34.10 60.84
CA SER A 343 10.83 34.69 61.18
C SER A 343 11.32 34.17 62.52
N LYS A 344 12.61 33.80 62.65
CA LYS A 344 13.54 34.27 63.71
C LYS A 344 14.89 33.54 63.72
N ALA A 345 15.94 34.36 63.67
CA ALA A 345 17.27 34.28 64.26
C ALA A 345 17.71 33.06 65.12
N HIS A 346 18.82 32.41 64.71
CA HIS A 346 20.05 32.08 65.49
C HIS A 346 20.96 31.26 64.55
N ALA A 347 22.15 31.74 64.15
CA ALA A 347 23.44 31.70 64.85
C ALA A 347 24.12 30.31 64.89
N ASN A 348 25.41 30.32 64.53
CA ASN A 348 26.47 29.28 64.55
C ASN A 348 26.44 28.22 63.41
N ARG A 349 27.44 28.12 62.52
CA ARG A 349 28.92 28.07 62.63
C ARG A 349 29.41 26.69 63.14
N ILE A 350 30.44 26.17 62.44
CA ILE A 350 31.27 24.96 62.68
C ILE A 350 30.67 23.68 62.07
N ALA A 351 31.40 22.74 61.47
CA ALA A 351 32.64 22.62 60.69
C ALA A 351 32.67 21.13 60.26
N GLU A 352 33.40 20.82 59.18
CA GLU A 352 34.17 19.57 58.96
C GLU A 352 33.70 18.27 59.64
N ASP A 353 33.21 17.31 58.85
CA ASP A 353 34.01 16.21 58.29
C ASP A 353 33.22 15.48 57.17
#